data_AF-A0A7C7GRM0-F1
#
_entry.id   AF-A0A7C7GRM0-F1
#
_cell.length_a   1.000
_cell.length_b   1.000
_cell.length_c   1.000
_cell.angle_alpha   90.00
_cell.angle_beta   90.00
_cell.angle_gamma   90.00
#
_symmetry.space_group_name_H-M   'P 1'
#
loop_
_entity.id
_entity.type
_entity.pdbx_description
1 polymer ?
#
loop_
_entity_poly.entity_id
_entity_poly.type
_entity_poly.pdbx_seq_one_letter_code
_entity_poly.pdbx_strand_id
1 'polypeptide(L)' 'MEIVTSDKYPAWKGNILSGSLKYNYMHRDVFDENDVLIKEEKLFPDIGRMRSIEQCADGYIYFGLEDPGRIYRIVPA' A
#
# COMPACT_ATOMS: atom_id res chain seq x y z
N MET A 1 6.21 5.05 -1.63
CA MET A 1 6.49 3.64 -1.30
C MET A 1 6.59 3.62 0.20
N GLU A 2 6.00 2.63 0.86
CA GLU A 2 5.91 2.59 2.31
C GLU A 2 6.11 1.15 2.82
N ILE A 3 6.75 1.01 3.98
CA ILE A 3 6.84 -0.26 4.71
C ILE A 3 5.77 -0.25 5.80
N VAL A 4 4.91 -1.25 5.82
CA VAL A 4 3.83 -1.30 6.80
C VAL A 4 4.38 -1.72 8.16
N THR A 5 4.39 -0.80 9.13
CA THR A 5 4.84 -1.09 10.51
C THR A 5 3.71 -1.12 11.53
N SER A 6 2.58 -0.49 11.22
CA SER A 6 1.39 -0.41 12.09
C SER A 6 0.74 -1.76 12.40
N ASP A 7 0.38 -1.95 13.68
CA ASP A 7 -0.39 -3.09 14.18
C ASP A 7 -1.86 -3.09 13.71
N LYS A 8 -2.35 -2.01 13.09
CA LYS A 8 -3.69 -1.98 12.49
C LYS A 8 -3.81 -2.92 11.28
N TYR A 9 -2.70 -3.28 10.65
CA TYR A 9 -2.67 -4.18 9.49
C TYR A 9 -1.80 -5.40 9.79
N PRO A 10 -2.22 -6.30 10.69
CA PRO A 10 -1.37 -7.40 11.15
C PRO A 10 -0.92 -8.31 10.00
N ALA A 11 -1.81 -8.61 9.05
CA ALA A 11 -1.48 -9.45 7.88
C ALA A 11 -0.62 -8.74 6.81
N TRP A 12 -0.34 -7.45 6.98
CA TRP A 12 0.45 -6.64 6.05
C TRP A 12 1.73 -6.13 6.72
N LYS A 13 1.93 -6.35 8.02
CA LYS A 13 3.08 -5.86 8.77
C LYS A 13 4.37 -6.45 8.20
N GLY A 14 5.35 -5.59 7.91
CA GLY A 14 6.60 -5.96 7.23
C GLY A 14 6.52 -5.94 5.70
N ASN A 15 5.32 -5.86 5.12
CA ASN A 15 5.16 -5.81 3.66
C ASN A 15 5.49 -4.42 3.12
N ILE A 16 5.95 -4.39 1.87
CA ILE A 16 6.21 -3.15 1.13
C ILE A 16 5.01 -2.84 0.24
N LEU A 17 4.59 -1.58 0.27
CA LEU A 17 3.57 -1.03 -0.61
C LEU A 17 4.20 -0.05 -1.60
N SER A 18 4.00 -0.29 -2.89
CA SER A 18 4.43 0.62 -3.95
C SER A 18 3.27 0.95 -4.89
N GLY A 19 3.17 2.22 -5.27
CA GLY A 19 2.14 2.69 -6.19
C GLY A 19 2.64 2.61 -7.61
N SER A 20 1.78 2.22 -8.55
CA SER A 20 2.11 2.27 -9.98
C SER A 20 1.40 3.43 -10.68
N LEU A 21 2.15 4.44 -11.10
CA LEU A 21 1.64 5.56 -11.91
C LEU A 21 1.14 5.10 -13.28
N LYS A 22 1.83 4.15 -13.93
CA LYS A 22 1.46 3.68 -15.27
C LYS A 22 0.34 2.65 -15.23
N TYR A 23 0.33 1.78 -14.21
CA TYR A 23 -0.56 0.63 -14.17
C TYR A 23 -1.77 0.79 -13.25
N ASN A 24 -1.93 1.93 -12.58
CA ASN A 24 -3.13 2.29 -11.80
C ASN A 24 -3.53 1.28 -10.71
N TYR A 25 -2.56 0.63 -10.08
CA TYR A 25 -2.77 -0.26 -8.93
C TYR A 25 -1.72 -0.03 -7.85
N MET A 26 -1.99 -0.53 -6.66
CA MET A 26 -1.03 -0.65 -5.57
C MET A 26 -0.41 -2.04 -5.60
N HIS A 27 0.91 -2.12 -5.62
CA HIS A 27 1.67 -3.34 -5.49
C HIS A 27 1.95 -3.61 -4.01
N ARG A 28 1.72 -4.84 -3.56
CA ARG A 28 2.08 -5.31 -2.22
C ARG A 28 3.05 -6.48 -2.36
N ASP A 29 4.24 -6.26 -1.85
CA ASP A 29 5.29 -7.27 -1.76
C ASP A 29 5.23 -7.91 -0.38
N VAL A 30 4.95 -9.20 -0.34
CA VAL A 30 4.79 -9.99 0.89
C VAL A 30 6.08 -10.72 1.17
N PHE A 31 6.61 -10.51 2.37
CA PHE A 31 7.83 -11.13 2.85
C PHE A 31 7.51 -12.17 3.93
N ASP A 32 8.34 -13.20 4.05
CA ASP A 32 8.29 -14.15 5.15
C ASP A 32 9.10 -13.66 6.37
N GLU A 33 9.19 -14.50 7.41
CA GLU A 33 9.94 -14.21 8.64
C GLU A 33 11.46 -14.08 8.44
N ASN A 34 11.99 -14.48 7.27
CA ASN A 34 13.40 -14.40 6.92
C ASN A 34 13.67 -13.29 5.87
N ASP A 35 12.75 -12.34 5.71
CA ASP A 35 12.81 -11.25 4.73
C ASP A 35 12.90 -11.74 3.26
N VAL A 36 12.40 -12.95 2.97
CA VAL A 36 12.34 -13.48 1.61
C VAL A 36 11.02 -13.09 0.97
N LEU A 37 11.07 -12.52 -0.24
CA LEU A 37 9.88 -12.22 -1.04
C LEU A 37 9.16 -13.53 -1.42
N ILE A 38 7.94 -13.70 -0.92
CA ILE A 38 7.15 -14.91 -1.15
C ILE A 38 5.96 -14.68 -2.08
N LYS A 39 5.48 -13.44 -2.21
CA LYS A 39 4.31 -13.12 -3.03
C LYS A 39 4.28 -11.66 -3.46
N GLU A 40 3.82 -11.44 -4.68
CA GLU A 40 3.48 -10.13 -5.21
C GLU A 40 1.97 -10.05 -5.42
N GLU A 41 1.33 -8.99 -4.95
CA GLU A 41 -0.11 -8.79 -5.08
C GLU A 41 -0.46 -7.43 -5.66
N LYS A 42 -1.47 -7.42 -6.52
CA LYS A 42 -2.07 -6.20 -7.05
C LYS A 42 -3.33 -5.87 -6.26
N LEU A 43 -3.31 -4.73 -5.58
CA LEU A 43 -4.40 -4.20 -4.77
C LEU A 43 -5.00 -2.98 -5.47
N PHE A 44 -6.32 -2.81 -5.30
CA PHE A 44 -7.08 -1.70 -5.87
C PHE A 44 -6.83 -1.47 -7.37
N PRO A 45 -7.03 -2.48 -8.24
CA PRO A 45 -6.89 -2.29 -9.68
C PRO A 45 -7.85 -1.21 -10.17
N ASP A 46 -7.40 -0.44 -11.17
CA ASP A 46 -8.16 0.63 -11.84
C ASP A 46 -8.62 1.77 -10.93
N ILE A 47 -8.06 1.90 -9.72
CA ILE A 47 -8.41 2.97 -8.79
C ILE A 47 -7.92 4.34 -9.28
N GLY A 48 -6.86 4.36 -10.08
CA GLY A 48 -6.26 5.56 -10.68
C GLY A 48 -4.76 5.65 -10.46
N ARG A 49 -4.16 6.74 -10.94
CA ARG A 49 -2.71 6.98 -10.90
C ARG A 49 -2.26 7.29 -9.48
N MET A 50 -1.67 6.30 -8.80
CA MET A 50 -1.22 6.43 -7.41
C MET A 50 0.16 7.09 -7.35
N ARG A 51 0.27 8.21 -6.62
CA ARG A 51 1.48 9.03 -6.55
C ARG A 51 2.24 8.89 -5.24
N SER A 52 1.52 8.86 -4.13
CA SER A 52 2.09 8.73 -2.78
C SER A 52 1.36 7.64 -2.02
N ILE A 53 2.10 6.95 -1.16
CA ILE A 53 1.59 6.00 -0.18
C ILE A 53 2.39 6.29 1.08
N GLU A 54 1.69 6.57 2.18
CA GLU A 54 2.30 6.96 3.45
C GLU A 54 1.52 6.34 4.61
N GLN A 55 2.23 5.83 5.60
CA GLN A 55 1.65 5.45 6.88
C GLN A 55 1.70 6.64 7.85
N CYS A 56 0.54 7.13 8.25
CA CYS A 56 0.44 8.28 9.15
C CYS A 56 0.53 7.88 10.63
N ALA A 57 0.69 8.87 11.51
CA ALA A 57 0.84 8.68 12.95
C ALA A 57 -0.38 8.00 13.64
N ASP A 58 -1.54 8.03 12.99
CA ASP A 58 -2.74 7.29 13.43
C ASP A 58 -2.65 5.78 13.14
N GLY A 59 -1.58 5.35 12.48
CA GLY A 59 -1.32 3.98 12.09
C GLY A 59 -2.08 3.53 10.85
N TYR A 60 -2.84 4.41 10.18
CA TYR A 60 -3.52 4.08 8.92
C TYR A 60 -2.62 4.39 7.72
N ILE A 61 -2.82 3.62 6.65
CA ILE A 61 -2.16 3.83 5.37
C ILE A 61 -3.04 4.72 4.50
N TYR A 62 -2.44 5.79 3.99
CA TYR A 62 -3.05 6.74 3.09
C TYR A 62 -2.35 6.68 1.74
N PHE A 63 -3.11 6.90 0.67
CA PHE A 63 -2.53 7.04 -0.66
C PHE A 63 -3.23 8.15 -1.46
N GLY A 64 -2.44 8.84 -2.28
CA GLY A 64 -2.89 9.93 -3.13
C GLY A 64 -3.03 9.50 -4.60
N LEU A 65 -4.13 9.92 -5.23
CA LEU A 65 -4.34 9.82 -6.68
C LEU A 65 -4.14 11.18 -7.36
N GLU A 66 -3.74 11.17 -8.63
CA GLU A 66 -3.55 12.41 -9.42
C GLU A 66 -4.86 13.00 -9.95
N ASP A 67 -5.72 12.21 -10.59
CA ASP A 67 -6.89 12.71 -11.32
C ASP A 67 -8.16 11.84 -11.11
N PRO A 68 -9.23 12.40 -10.52
CA PRO A 68 -9.25 13.63 -9.74
C PRO A 68 -8.35 13.49 -8.50
N GLY A 69 -7.65 14.58 -8.14
CA GLY A 69 -6.77 14.62 -6.97
C GLY A 69 -7.51 14.25 -5.68
N ARG A 70 -7.22 13.07 -5.12
CA ARG A 70 -7.91 12.52 -3.94
C ARG A 70 -6.95 11.77 -3.05
N ILE A 71 -7.19 11.86 -1.74
CA ILE A 71 -6.50 11.06 -0.74
C ILE A 71 -7.47 10.02 -0.20
N TYR A 72 -7.07 8.76 -0.24
CA TYR A 72 -7.81 7.64 0.31
C TYR A 72 -7.12 7.09 1.54
N ARG A 73 -7.90 6.48 2.43
CA ARG A 73 -7.43 5.73 3.58
C ARG A 73 -7.82 4.28 3.42
N ILE A 74 -6.88 3.37 3.65
CA ILE A 74 -7.16 1.93 3.66
C ILE A 74 -7.73 1.58 5.03
N VAL A 75 -8.92 1.00 5.10
CA VAL A 75 -9.49 0.51 6.36
C VAL A 75 -9.34 -1.02 6.38
N PRO A 76 -8.63 -1.60 7.36
CA PRO A 76 -8.56 -3.05 7.51
C PRO A 76 -9.93 -3.58 7.93
N ALA A 77 -10.32 -4.73 7.38
CA ALA A 77 -11.54 -5.45 7.74
C ALA A 77 -11.27 -6.48 8.86
#